data_AF-A0A8B6XBH2-F1
#
_entry.id   AF-A0A8B6XBH2-F1
#
_cell.length_a   1.000
_cell.length_b   1.000
_cell.length_c   1.000
_cell.angle_alpha   90.00
_cell.angle_beta   90.00
_cell.angle_gamma   90.00
#
_symmetry.space_group_name_H-M   'P 1'
#
loop_
_entity.id
_entity.type
_entity.pdbx_description
1 polymer ?
#
loop_
_entity_poly.entity_id
_entity_poly.type
_entity_poly.pdbx_seq_one_letter_code
_entity_poly.pdbx_strand_id
1 'polypeptide(L)'
;MNTSFNTKQTKEEKLIHMLMKGVDKRYFHTLYLTSCYFSTESAISLMRKMEKLAKLKKVFLFIDRKSAQTIEQKQFNRIRSCIRNVDVEILAVDTSTLFHSKGYAIKSDDKNGGVYRGSLAIGSANLTHTGLTENKNGNIEKPTRHARRRRGSRIP
;
A
#
# COMPACT_ATOMS: atom_id res chain seq x y z
N MET A 1 13.61 20.49 -32.96
CA MET A 1 13.76 19.23 -32.20
C MET A 1 12.61 19.16 -31.19
N ASN A 2 11.58 18.37 -31.47
CA ASN A 2 10.47 18.14 -30.52
C ASN A 2 10.79 16.91 -29.67
N THR A 3 11.42 17.11 -28.52
CA THR A 3 11.53 16.09 -27.49
C THR A 3 10.27 16.11 -26.62
N SER A 4 9.27 15.32 -27.00
CA SER A 4 8.14 15.04 -26.13
C SER A 4 8.56 13.97 -25.11
N PHE A 5 8.75 14.38 -23.85
CA PHE A 5 8.91 13.44 -22.75
C PHE A 5 7.55 12.80 -22.47
N ASN A 6 7.35 11.56 -22.91
CA ASN A 6 6.17 10.77 -22.58
C ASN A 6 6.25 10.31 -21.11
N THR A 7 6.00 11.21 -20.15
CA THR A 7 5.99 10.91 -18.72
C THR A 7 4.69 10.24 -18.30
N LYS A 8 4.40 9.06 -18.85
CA LYS A 8 3.33 8.21 -18.30
C LYS A 8 3.81 7.68 -16.94
N GLN A 9 3.37 8.35 -15.87
CA GLN A 9 3.57 7.93 -14.49
C GLN A 9 3.24 6.44 -14.32
N THR A 10 4.18 5.68 -13.74
CA THR A 10 4.01 4.24 -13.45
C THR A 10 2.88 4.03 -12.43
N LYS A 11 2.31 2.81 -12.35
CA LYS A 11 1.27 2.52 -11.36
C LYS A 11 1.80 2.64 -9.94
N GLU A 12 3.06 2.26 -9.71
CA GLU A 12 3.73 2.46 -8.42
C GLU A 12 3.77 3.93 -8.02
N GLU A 13 4.17 4.83 -8.93
CA GLU A 13 4.19 6.27 -8.66
C GLU A 13 2.78 6.83 -8.42
N LYS A 14 1.78 6.37 -9.19
CA LYS A 14 0.37 6.73 -8.96
C LYS A 14 -0.11 6.25 -7.58
N LEU A 15 0.22 5.02 -7.20
CA LEU A 15 -0.09 4.45 -5.91
C LEU A 15 0.52 5.29 -4.78
N ILE A 16 1.82 5.58 -4.87
CA ILE A 16 2.53 6.41 -3.90
C ILE A 16 1.86 7.79 -3.81
N HIS A 17 1.55 8.42 -4.95
CA HIS A 17 0.86 9.70 -4.97
C HIS A 17 -0.50 9.64 -4.26
N MET A 18 -1.30 8.61 -4.53
CA MET A 18 -2.62 8.42 -3.91
C MET A 18 -2.52 8.21 -2.39
N LEU A 19 -1.53 7.43 -1.95
CA LEU A 19 -1.25 7.19 -0.53
C LEU A 19 -0.80 8.49 0.15
N MET A 20 0.10 9.25 -0.47
CA MET A 20 0.70 10.44 0.14
C MET A 20 -0.20 11.67 0.15
N LYS A 21 -1.25 11.74 -0.68
CA LYS A 21 -2.13 12.92 -0.81
C LYS A 21 -2.80 13.37 0.51
N GLY A 22 -2.99 12.47 1.48
CA GLY A 22 -3.63 12.77 2.77
C GLY A 22 -2.70 12.66 3.99
N VAL A 23 -1.40 12.46 3.76
CA VAL A 23 -0.41 12.11 4.79
C VAL A 23 0.22 13.36 5.39
N ASP A 24 0.19 13.46 6.72
CA ASP A 24 0.89 14.51 7.45
C ASP A 24 2.29 14.03 7.87
N LYS A 25 3.31 14.48 7.13
CA LYS A 25 4.71 14.06 7.29
C LYS A 25 5.32 14.34 8.67
N ARG A 26 4.66 15.14 9.51
CA ARG A 26 5.14 15.46 10.87
C ARG A 26 5.05 14.24 11.81
N TYR A 27 4.04 13.39 11.60
CA TYR A 27 3.71 12.24 12.44
C TYR A 27 4.45 10.96 12.02
N PHE A 28 4.38 9.94 12.87
CA PHE A 28 4.77 8.58 12.50
C PHE A 28 3.61 7.84 11.83
N HIS A 29 3.96 6.91 10.95
CA HIS A 29 3.02 6.25 10.07
C HIS A 29 3.13 4.74 10.13
N THR A 30 1.98 4.10 9.95
CA THR A 30 1.87 2.67 9.72
C THR A 30 1.45 2.42 8.28
N LEU A 31 2.22 1.61 7.55
CA LEU A 31 1.95 1.20 6.17
C LEU A 31 1.32 -0.19 6.16
N TYR A 32 0.31 -0.38 5.33
CA TYR A 32 -0.38 -1.64 5.13
C TYR A 32 -0.28 -2.01 3.65
N LEU A 33 0.26 -3.18 3.37
CA LEU A 33 0.41 -3.75 2.04
C LEU A 33 -0.33 -5.09 2.01
N THR A 34 -1.32 -5.21 1.13
CA THR A 34 -2.13 -6.42 0.99
C THR A 34 -2.11 -6.88 -0.45
N SER A 35 -1.74 -8.13 -0.70
CA SER A 35 -1.69 -8.65 -2.06
C SER A 35 -1.82 -10.18 -2.13
N CYS A 36 -2.52 -10.67 -3.14
CA CYS A 36 -2.65 -12.11 -3.39
C CYS A 36 -1.43 -12.69 -4.11
N TYR A 37 -0.76 -11.88 -4.94
CA TYR A 37 0.54 -12.21 -5.53
C TYR A 37 1.59 -11.18 -5.14
N PHE A 38 2.81 -11.65 -4.99
CA PHE A 38 3.86 -10.91 -4.29
C PHE A 38 5.22 -11.17 -4.92
N SER A 39 6.05 -10.13 -5.03
CA SER A 39 7.49 -10.28 -5.20
C SER A 39 8.26 -9.48 -4.15
N THR A 40 9.32 -10.10 -3.62
CA THR A 40 10.19 -9.50 -2.60
C THR A 40 10.75 -8.15 -3.04
N GLU A 41 11.23 -8.08 -4.29
CA GLU A 41 11.85 -6.86 -4.81
C GLU A 41 10.86 -5.70 -4.97
N SER A 42 9.61 -5.98 -5.38
CA SER A 42 8.57 -4.95 -5.48
C SER A 42 8.15 -4.42 -4.11
N ALA A 43 8.06 -5.30 -3.12
CA ALA A 43 7.77 -4.89 -1.75
C ALA A 43 8.89 -4.01 -1.17
N ILE A 44 10.14 -4.44 -1.30
CA ILE A 44 11.31 -3.68 -0.84
C ILE A 44 11.39 -2.32 -1.55
N SER A 45 11.18 -2.29 -2.88
CA SER A 45 11.15 -1.05 -3.68
C SER A 45 10.10 -0.07 -3.13
N LEU A 46 8.85 -0.53 -3.01
CA LEU A 46 7.74 0.31 -2.55
C LEU A 46 7.97 0.79 -1.11
N MET A 47 8.38 -0.10 -0.21
CA MET A 47 8.67 0.23 1.19
C MET A 47 9.76 1.32 1.29
N ARG A 48 10.89 1.17 0.59
CA ARG A 48 11.97 2.18 0.59
C ARG A 48 11.54 3.51 -0.02
N LYS A 49 10.69 3.50 -1.04
CA LYS A 49 10.12 4.74 -1.60
C LYS A 49 9.20 5.43 -0.59
N MET A 50 8.38 4.67 0.13
CA MET A 50 7.50 5.21 1.17
C MET A 50 8.27 5.77 2.37
N GLU A 51 9.35 5.10 2.81
CA GLU A 51 10.23 5.57 3.89
C GLU A 51 10.84 6.95 3.58
N LYS A 52 11.28 7.17 2.34
CA LYS A 52 11.80 8.48 1.92
C LYS A 52 10.77 9.61 1.97
N LEU A 53 9.48 9.28 1.98
CA LEU A 53 8.38 10.23 1.87
C LEU A 53 7.59 10.42 3.16
N ALA A 54 7.68 9.46 4.09
CA ALA A 54 6.94 9.45 5.35
C ALA A 54 7.78 8.79 6.46
N LYS A 55 7.66 9.31 7.70
CA LYS A 55 8.25 8.67 8.89
C LYS A 55 7.49 7.38 9.19
N LEU A 56 7.95 6.25 8.65
CA LEU A 56 7.38 4.94 8.96
C LEU A 56 7.86 4.51 10.34
N LYS A 57 6.98 3.90 11.13
CA LYS A 57 7.35 3.14 12.33
C LYS A 57 7.04 1.65 12.19
N LYS A 58 6.05 1.32 11.35
CA LYS A 58 5.57 -0.03 11.18
C LYS A 58 5.07 -0.29 9.76
N VAL A 59 5.31 -1.49 9.26
CA VAL A 59 4.75 -2.02 8.01
C VAL A 59 4.10 -3.36 8.29
N PHE A 60 2.86 -3.52 7.84
CA PHE A 60 2.19 -4.81 7.77
C PHE A 60 2.10 -5.26 6.32
N LEU A 61 2.54 -6.48 6.06
CA LEU A 61 2.46 -7.13 4.76
C LEU A 61 1.57 -8.38 4.87
N PHE A 62 0.37 -8.30 4.29
CA PHE A 62 -0.59 -9.39 4.22
C PHE A 62 -0.51 -10.06 2.85
N ILE A 63 -0.13 -11.32 2.83
CA ILE A 63 0.05 -12.09 1.60
C ILE A 63 -0.73 -13.39 1.66
N ASP A 64 -1.23 -13.86 0.53
CA ASP A 64 -1.83 -15.19 0.43
C ASP A 64 -0.82 -16.27 0.87
N ARG A 65 -1.27 -17.25 1.67
CA ARG A 65 -0.44 -18.33 2.18
C ARG A 65 0.29 -19.09 1.07
N LYS A 66 -0.38 -19.43 -0.05
CA LYS A 66 0.23 -20.20 -1.14
C LYS A 66 1.32 -19.38 -1.83
N SER A 67 1.08 -18.08 -2.01
CA SER A 67 2.10 -17.16 -2.52
C SER A 67 3.28 -17.01 -1.54
N ALA A 68 3.04 -17.05 -0.23
CA ALA A 68 4.10 -16.98 0.78
C ALA A 68 5.00 -18.24 0.78
N GLN A 69 4.42 -19.41 0.53
CA GLN A 69 5.12 -20.70 0.53
C GLN A 69 6.18 -20.82 -0.58
N THR A 70 6.08 -20.03 -1.65
CA THR A 70 7.06 -20.04 -2.75
C THR A 70 8.29 -19.17 -2.46
N ILE A 71 8.31 -18.45 -1.35
CA ILE A 71 9.36 -17.49 -0.98
C ILE A 71 10.25 -18.09 0.10
N GLU A 72 11.56 -18.10 -0.14
CA GLU A 72 12.54 -18.57 0.83
C GLU A 72 12.62 -17.66 2.08
N GLN A 73 12.90 -18.24 3.25
CA GLN A 73 13.02 -17.50 4.51
C GLN A 73 14.02 -16.33 4.45
N LYS A 74 15.13 -16.49 3.72
CA LYS A 74 16.13 -15.42 3.52
C LYS A 74 15.53 -14.16 2.89
N GLN A 75 14.53 -14.33 2.02
CA GLN A 75 13.84 -13.21 1.37
C GLN A 75 12.91 -12.49 2.35
N PHE A 76 12.21 -13.22 3.22
CA PHE A 76 11.44 -12.60 4.31
C PHE A 76 12.33 -11.81 5.27
N ASN A 77 13.52 -12.33 5.59
CA ASN A 77 14.48 -11.61 6.41
C ASN A 77 14.98 -10.34 5.71
N ARG A 78 15.22 -10.38 4.40
CA ARG A 78 15.55 -9.18 3.60
C ARG A 78 14.45 -8.13 3.64
N ILE A 79 13.17 -8.53 3.57
CA ILE A 79 12.04 -7.60 3.69
C ILE A 79 12.02 -6.97 5.08
N ARG A 80 12.18 -7.76 6.14
CA ARG A 80 12.15 -7.27 7.52
C ARG A 80 13.28 -6.28 7.84
N SER A 81 14.44 -6.45 7.22
CA SER A 81 15.62 -5.59 7.43
C SER A 81 15.80 -4.50 6.38
N CYS A 82 14.89 -4.35 5.41
CA CYS A 82 15.12 -3.46 4.26
C CYS A 82 15.08 -1.97 4.61
N ILE A 83 14.49 -1.61 5.76
CA ILE A 83 14.38 -0.27 6.33
C ILE A 83 14.85 -0.31 7.78
N ARG A 84 15.67 0.65 8.20
CA ARG A 84 16.19 0.74 9.57
C ARG A 84 15.11 1.31 10.50
N ASN A 85 15.03 0.78 11.73
CA ASN A 85 14.14 1.27 12.79
C ASN A 85 12.64 1.26 12.43
N VAL A 86 12.22 0.36 11.54
CA VAL A 86 10.82 0.13 11.19
C VAL A 86 10.47 -1.31 11.51
N ASP A 87 9.42 -1.51 12.29
CA ASP A 87 8.89 -2.85 12.57
C ASP A 87 8.16 -3.38 11.33
N VAL A 88 8.52 -4.57 10.85
CA VAL A 88 7.93 -5.15 9.65
C VAL A 88 7.33 -6.51 9.98
N GLU A 89 6.01 -6.57 9.98
CA GLU A 89 5.26 -7.80 10.19
C GLU A 89 4.77 -8.35 8.85
N ILE A 90 5.00 -9.63 8.64
CA ILE A 90 4.58 -10.36 7.43
C ILE A 90 3.60 -11.44 7.90
N LEU A 91 2.36 -11.33 7.44
CA LEU A 91 1.28 -12.25 7.78
C LEU A 91 0.85 -13.01 6.53
N ALA A 92 1.01 -14.33 6.58
CA ALA A 92 0.43 -15.23 5.59
C ALA A 92 -1.05 -15.43 5.95
N VAL A 93 -1.94 -14.96 5.09
CA VAL A 93 -3.39 -15.09 5.24
C VAL A 93 -3.79 -16.48 4.75
N ASP A 94 -4.32 -17.27 5.67
CA ASP A 94 -4.78 -18.64 5.41
C ASP A 94 -6.29 -18.67 5.27
N THR A 95 -6.75 -18.92 4.05
CA THR A 95 -8.17 -19.04 3.69
C THR A 95 -8.38 -20.30 2.88
N SER A 96 -9.57 -20.90 2.96
CA SER A 96 -9.92 -22.10 2.19
C SER A 96 -9.84 -21.87 0.66
N THR A 97 -10.06 -20.63 0.23
CA THR A 97 -9.89 -20.17 -1.15
C THR A 97 -8.73 -19.18 -1.28
N LEU A 98 -8.38 -18.76 -2.50
CA LEU A 98 -7.37 -17.72 -2.72
C LEU A 98 -7.73 -16.42 -1.98
N PHE A 99 -6.82 -15.90 -1.15
CA PHE A 99 -6.96 -14.58 -0.58
C PHE A 99 -6.74 -13.53 -1.67
N HIS A 100 -7.81 -13.11 -2.36
CA HIS A 100 -7.70 -12.32 -3.60
C HIS A 100 -7.63 -10.79 -3.40
N SER A 101 -7.48 -10.32 -2.17
CA SER A 101 -7.48 -8.89 -1.85
C SER A 101 -6.18 -8.18 -2.27
N LYS A 102 -6.34 -6.95 -2.74
CA LYS A 102 -5.24 -6.06 -3.14
C LYS A 102 -5.56 -4.66 -2.65
N GLY A 103 -4.80 -4.22 -1.67
CA GLY A 103 -5.08 -3.00 -0.94
C GLY A 103 -3.81 -2.43 -0.35
N TYR A 104 -3.71 -1.11 -0.35
CA TYR A 104 -2.57 -0.38 0.13
C TYR A 104 -3.08 0.78 0.96
N ALA A 105 -2.61 0.89 2.20
CA ALA A 105 -3.02 1.98 3.08
C ALA A 105 -1.84 2.55 3.84
N ILE A 106 -1.91 3.83 4.14
CA ILE A 106 -1.01 4.49 5.08
C ILE A 106 -1.85 5.29 6.06
N LYS A 107 -1.56 5.16 7.35
CA LYS A 107 -2.20 5.97 8.40
C LYS A 107 -1.16 6.70 9.22
N SER A 108 -1.49 7.94 9.59
CA SER A 108 -0.78 8.74 10.59
C SER A 108 -1.37 8.43 11.96
N ASP A 109 -0.49 8.11 12.91
CA ASP A 109 -0.89 7.86 14.29
C ASP A 109 -0.80 9.14 15.11
N ASP A 110 -1.78 9.37 15.98
CA ASP A 110 -1.71 10.43 16.98
C ASP A 110 -0.78 10.04 18.16
N LYS A 111 -0.61 10.96 19.11
CA LYS A 111 0.26 10.78 20.28
C LYS A 111 -0.19 9.63 21.20
N ASN A 112 -1.46 9.24 21.13
CA ASN A 112 -2.07 8.19 21.95
C ASN A 112 -2.21 6.86 21.18
N GLY A 113 -1.65 6.77 19.96
CA GLY A 113 -1.76 5.60 19.09
C GLY A 113 -3.10 5.48 18.35
N GLY A 114 -3.97 6.50 18.45
CA GLY A 114 -5.20 6.61 17.68
C GLY A 114 -4.95 6.96 16.22
N VAL A 115 -5.95 6.73 15.37
CA VAL A 115 -5.87 7.06 13.94
C VAL A 115 -6.22 8.53 13.73
N TYR A 116 -5.23 9.34 13.34
CA TYR A 116 -5.45 10.75 13.03
C TYR A 116 -5.96 10.95 11.60
N ARG A 117 -5.20 10.44 10.62
CA ARG A 117 -5.48 10.55 9.18
C ARG A 117 -4.93 9.34 8.43
N GLY A 118 -5.38 9.15 7.21
CA GLY A 118 -4.81 8.12 6.35
C GLY A 118 -5.35 8.17 4.92
N SER A 119 -4.75 7.35 4.08
CA SER A 119 -5.15 7.12 2.70
C SER A 119 -5.24 5.63 2.45
N LEU A 120 -6.16 5.26 1.57
CA LEU A 120 -6.40 3.89 1.12
C LEU A 120 -6.49 3.89 -0.40
N ALA A 121 -5.81 2.94 -1.01
CA ALA A 121 -5.88 2.61 -2.42
C ALA A 121 -6.24 1.12 -2.55
N ILE A 122 -7.29 0.83 -3.31
CA ILE A 122 -7.78 -0.54 -3.56
C ILE A 122 -7.80 -0.73 -5.07
N GLY A 123 -7.48 -1.93 -5.55
CA GLY A 123 -7.58 -2.19 -6.98
C GLY A 123 -7.27 -3.62 -7.35
N SER A 124 -6.86 -3.83 -8.59
CA SER A 124 -6.46 -5.14 -9.12
C SER A 124 -4.94 -5.30 -9.26
N ALA A 125 -4.16 -4.25 -8.98
CA ALA A 125 -2.70 -4.30 -9.04
C ALA A 125 -2.09 -5.09 -7.86
N ASN A 126 -1.37 -6.17 -8.17
CA ASN A 126 -0.60 -6.93 -7.20
C ASN A 126 0.75 -6.27 -6.87
N LEU A 127 1.32 -6.63 -5.71
CA LEU A 127 2.64 -6.18 -5.27
C LEU A 127 3.75 -6.98 -5.98
N THR A 128 3.80 -6.83 -7.29
CA THR A 128 4.72 -7.49 -8.23
C THR A 128 5.26 -6.47 -9.22
N HIS A 129 6.32 -6.79 -9.95
CA HIS A 129 6.88 -5.86 -10.95
C HIS A 129 5.81 -5.50 -11.97
N THR A 130 5.28 -6.49 -12.69
CA THR A 130 4.20 -6.32 -13.68
C THR A 130 2.97 -5.61 -13.11
N GLY A 131 2.56 -5.93 -11.88
CA GLY A 131 1.41 -5.28 -11.24
C GLY A 131 1.59 -3.77 -11.01
N LEU A 132 2.83 -3.33 -10.75
CA LEU A 132 3.16 -1.95 -10.38
C LEU A 132 3.82 -1.13 -11.49
N THR A 133 4.39 -1.76 -12.53
CA THR A 133 5.11 -1.07 -13.61
C THR A 133 4.43 -1.18 -14.96
N GLU A 134 3.80 -2.31 -15.28
CA GLU A 134 3.23 -2.52 -16.60
C GLU A 134 1.85 -1.86 -16.74
N ASN A 135 1.70 -1.02 -17.77
CA ASN A 135 0.44 -0.38 -18.14
C ASN A 135 -0.55 -1.33 -18.82
N LYS A 136 -0.25 -2.63 -18.92
CA LYS A 136 -1.00 -3.55 -19.79
C LYS A 136 -2.27 -4.13 -19.18
N ASN A 137 -2.37 -4.34 -17.85
CA ASN A 137 -3.61 -4.79 -17.17
C ASN A 137 -3.57 -4.50 -15.66
N GLY A 138 -4.71 -4.09 -15.07
CA GLY A 138 -4.89 -3.86 -13.62
C GLY A 138 -4.94 -2.37 -13.19
N ASN A 139 -5.90 -2.02 -12.34
CA ASN A 139 -6.19 -0.65 -11.89
C ASN A 139 -5.88 -0.45 -10.41
N ILE A 140 -5.67 0.80 -10.01
CA ILE A 140 -5.60 1.24 -8.61
C ILE A 140 -6.57 2.39 -8.47
N GLU A 141 -7.52 2.25 -7.56
CA GLU A 141 -8.61 3.19 -7.31
C GLU A 141 -8.56 3.69 -5.86
N LYS A 142 -9.08 4.90 -5.64
CA LYS A 142 -9.25 5.46 -4.30
C LYS A 142 -10.74 5.43 -3.97
N PRO A 143 -11.16 4.85 -2.84
CA PRO A 143 -12.53 4.98 -2.38
C PRO A 143 -12.85 6.46 -2.19
N THR A 144 -13.79 7.00 -2.96
CA THR A 144 -14.30 8.35 -2.78
C THR A 144 -15.20 8.37 -1.55
N ARG A 145 -15.04 9.37 -0.67
CA ARG A 145 -16.01 9.62 0.39
C ARG A 145 -17.32 10.07 -0.27
N HIS A 146 -18.27 9.17 -0.49
CA HIS A 146 -19.67 9.57 -0.62
C HIS A 146 -20.17 9.98 0.76
N ALA A 147 -19.92 11.23 1.13
CA ALA A 147 -20.64 11.85 2.23
C ALA A 147 -22.12 11.92 1.82
N ARG A 148 -22.91 10.92 2.20
CA ARG A 148 -24.37 11.05 2.20
C ARG A 148 -24.68 12.22 3.13
N ARG A 149 -24.94 13.40 2.55
CA ARG A 149 -25.69 14.46 3.22
C ARG A 149 -27.02 13.83 3.65
N ARG A 150 -27.14 13.47 4.92
CA ARG A 150 -28.45 13.27 5.54
C ARG A 150 -29.15 14.63 5.44
N ARG A 151 -30.00 14.81 4.42
CA ARG A 151 -31.00 15.88 4.46
C ARG A 151 -31.89 15.54 5.65
N GLY A 152 -31.83 16.35 6.70
CA GLY A 152 -32.77 16.27 7.79
C GLY A 152 -34.17 16.45 7.22
N SER A 153 -34.98 15.40 7.30
CA SER A 153 -36.42 15.51 7.19
C SER A 153 -36.90 16.36 8.37
N ARG A 154 -37.33 17.59 8.10
CA ARG A 154 -38.25 18.30 9.00
C ARG A 154 -39.53 17.48 9.02
N ILE A 155 -39.88 16.98 10.20
CA ILE A 155 -41.19 16.39 10.47
C ILE A 155 -42.13 17.57 10.77
N PRO A 156 -43.35 17.62 10.21
CA PRO A 156 -44.37 18.59 10.59
C PRO A 156 -44.84 18.39 12.03
#